data_AF-A0A286GAU0-F1
#
_entry.id   AF-A0A286GAU0-F1
#
_cell.length_a   1.000
_cell.length_b   1.000
_cell.length_c   1.000
_cell.angle_alpha   90.00
_cell.angle_beta   90.00
_cell.angle_gamma   90.00
#
_symmetry.space_group_name_H-M   'P 1'
#
loop_
_entity.id
_entity.type
_entity.pdbx_description
1 polymer ?
#
loop_
_entity_poly.entity_id
_entity_poly.type
_entity_poly.pdbx_seq_one_letter_code
_entity_poly.pdbx_strand_id
1 'polypeptide(L)'
;MSLGLFLTLTEACAALAALVAAWLWYLAGARPQRRVSRDEELDALDFNRLVVGINRSNLLNRRAALATAASSALVALRFAVGLFAG
;
A
#
# COMPACT_ATOMS: atom_id res chain seq x y z
N MET A 1 -7.25 32.56 -3.21
CA MET A 1 -6.26 31.50 -3.51
C MET A 1 -6.07 31.46 -5.02
N SER A 2 -4.85 31.57 -5.53
CA SER A 2 -4.60 31.45 -6.98
C SER A 2 -4.77 30.00 -7.43
N LEU A 3 -5.19 29.77 -8.68
CA LEU A 3 -5.34 28.43 -9.26
C LEU A 3 -4.06 27.58 -9.11
N GLY A 4 -2.89 28.20 -9.27
CA GLY A 4 -1.59 27.52 -9.10
C GLY A 4 -1.31 27.05 -7.66
N LEU A 5 -1.71 27.83 -6.65
CA LEU A 5 -1.57 27.43 -5.24
C LEU A 5 -2.50 26.26 -4.90
N PHE A 6 -3.69 26.23 -5.50
CA PHE A 6 -4.62 25.11 -5.32
C PHE A 6 -4.10 23.81 -5.94
N LEU A 7 -3.57 23.86 -7.17
CA LEU A 7 -3.03 22.68 -7.86
C LEU A 7 -1.82 22.08 -7.12
N THR A 8 -0.89 22.92 -6.67
CA THR A 8 0.30 22.46 -5.93
C THR A 8 -0.07 21.79 -4.60
N LEU A 9 -1.04 22.34 -3.87
CA LEU A 9 -1.59 21.71 -2.67
C LEU A 9 -2.20 20.32 -2.97
N THR A 10 -3.00 20.21 -4.03
CA THR A 10 -3.61 18.92 -4.39
C THR A 10 -2.58 17.85 -4.76
N GLU A 11 -1.49 18.22 -5.42
CA GLU A 11 -0.41 17.30 -5.79
C GLU A 11 0.37 16.83 -4.56
N ALA A 12 0.66 17.73 -3.62
CA ALA A 12 1.30 17.37 -2.36
C ALA A 12 0.41 16.41 -1.53
N CYS A 13 -0.89 16.70 -1.44
CA CYS A 13 -1.85 15.80 -0.79
C CYS A 13 -1.93 14.43 -1.46
N ALA A 14 -1.91 14.38 -2.80
CA ALA A 14 -1.94 13.13 -3.55
C ALA A 14 -0.69 12.27 -3.30
N ALA A 15 0.49 12.88 -3.30
CA ALA A 15 1.74 12.18 -2.98
C ALA A 15 1.72 11.62 -1.54
N LEU A 16 1.31 12.44 -0.56
CA LEU A 16 1.19 12.01 0.83
C LEU A 16 0.18 10.86 1.01
N ALA A 17 -0.99 10.97 0.38
CA ALA A 17 -2.00 9.91 0.41
C ALA A 17 -1.48 8.60 -0.20
N ALA A 18 -0.72 8.67 -1.29
CA ALA A 18 -0.08 7.51 -1.89
C ALA A 18 0.98 6.90 -0.97
N LEU A 19 1.82 7.68 -0.29
CA LEU A 19 2.76 7.15 0.70
C LEU A 19 2.05 6.43 1.86
N VAL A 20 0.99 7.03 2.39
CA VAL A 20 0.18 6.42 3.45
C VAL A 20 -0.45 5.12 2.96
N ALA A 21 -1.02 5.10 1.76
CA ALA A 21 -1.58 3.89 1.18
C ALA A 21 -0.50 2.81 0.97
N ALA A 22 0.71 3.18 0.51
CA ALA A 22 1.83 2.25 0.38
C ALA A 22 2.19 1.60 1.73
N TRP A 23 2.26 2.42 2.78
CA TRP A 23 2.54 1.96 4.14
C TRP A 23 1.44 1.04 4.68
N LEU A 24 0.17 1.39 4.47
CA LEU A 24 -0.97 0.57 4.89
C LEU A 24 -0.97 -0.80 4.20
N TRP A 25 -0.66 -0.85 2.91
CA TRP A 25 -0.50 -2.11 2.18
C TRP A 25 0.64 -2.96 2.74
N TYR A 26 1.78 -2.34 3.08
CA TYR A 26 2.88 -3.05 3.70
C TYR A 26 2.48 -3.63 5.07
N LEU A 27 1.83 -2.83 5.93
CA LEU A 27 1.35 -3.27 7.24
C LEU A 27 0.28 -4.37 7.15
N ALA A 28 -0.61 -4.30 6.16
CA ALA A 28 -1.66 -5.31 5.95
C ALA A 28 -1.06 -6.71 5.72
N GLY A 29 0.09 -6.80 5.05
CA GLY A 29 0.83 -8.05 4.85
C GLY A 29 1.76 -8.46 6.00
N ALA A 30 1.89 -7.65 7.04
CA ALA A 30 2.80 -7.90 8.17
C ALA A 30 2.08 -8.35 9.46
N ARG A 31 0.74 -8.34 9.49
CA ARG A 31 -0.01 -8.68 10.70
C ARG A 31 -0.04 -10.19 10.96
N PRO A 32 0.28 -10.63 12.19
CA PRO A 32 0.20 -12.04 12.55
C PRO A 32 -1.25 -12.52 12.50
N GLN A 33 -1.45 -13.68 11.87
CA GLN A 33 -2.74 -14.36 11.85
C GLN A 33 -2.89 -15.20 13.12
N ARG A 34 -4.04 -15.09 13.79
CA ARG A 34 -4.34 -15.87 15.00
C ARG A 34 -5.34 -16.97 14.66
N ARG A 35 -5.23 -18.08 15.38
CA ARG A 35 -6.12 -19.25 15.23
C ARG A 35 -7.56 -18.83 15.55
N VAL A 36 -8.52 -19.24 14.71
CA VAL A 36 -9.93 -18.81 14.76
C VAL A 36 -10.69 -19.49 15.90
N SER A 37 -10.47 -20.79 16.12
CA SER A 37 -11.03 -21.55 17.23
C SER A 37 -10.02 -22.59 17.74
N ARG A 38 -10.08 -22.89 19.05
CA ARG A 38 -9.25 -23.95 19.66
C ARG A 38 -9.83 -25.33 19.39
N ASP A 39 -11.16 -25.41 19.26
CA ASP A 39 -11.96 -26.64 19.17
C ASP A 39 -12.13 -27.13 17.72
N GLU A 40 -11.66 -26.36 16.74
CA GLU A 40 -11.69 -26.72 15.33
C GLU A 40 -10.47 -27.59 14.98
N GLU A 41 -10.74 -28.84 14.57
CA GLU A 41 -9.73 -29.73 13.99
C GLU A 41 -9.46 -29.31 12.54
N LEU A 42 -8.23 -28.89 12.26
CA LEU A 42 -7.78 -28.56 10.92
C LEU A 42 -7.11 -29.77 10.30
N ASP A 43 -7.62 -30.22 9.15
CA ASP A 43 -6.96 -31.27 8.38
C ASP A 43 -5.77 -30.72 7.58
N ALA A 44 -5.00 -31.61 6.95
CA ALA A 44 -3.81 -31.22 6.18
C ALA A 44 -4.16 -30.32 4.97
N LEU A 45 -5.34 -30.48 4.38
CA LEU A 45 -5.80 -29.70 3.23
C LEU A 45 -6.15 -28.27 3.64
N ASP A 46 -6.82 -28.11 4.78
CA ASP A 46 -7.20 -26.83 5.35
C ASP A 46 -5.98 -26.03 5.76
N PHE A 47 -4.98 -26.66 6.39
CA PHE A 47 -3.69 -26.04 6.65
C PHE A 47 -3.04 -25.51 5.37
N ASN A 48 -3.03 -26.30 4.30
CA ASN A 48 -2.42 -25.88 3.04
C ASN A 48 -3.17 -24.69 2.43
N ARG A 49 -4.51 -24.70 2.45
CA ARG A 49 -5.35 -23.57 2.00
C ARG A 49 -5.08 -22.30 2.83
N LEU A 50 -4.94 -22.44 4.13
CA LEU A 50 -4.67 -21.34 5.06
C LEU A 50 -3.30 -20.70 4.78
N VAL A 51 -2.25 -21.51 4.66
CA VAL A 51 -0.90 -21.06 4.36
C VAL A 51 -0.84 -20.40 2.98
N VAL A 52 -1.43 -21.01 1.95
CA VAL A 52 -1.49 -20.45 0.60
C VAL A 52 -2.25 -19.12 0.58
N GLY A 53 -3.38 -19.04 1.29
CA GLY A 53 -4.18 -17.82 1.41
C GLY A 53 -3.39 -16.67 2.07
N ILE A 54 -2.70 -16.95 3.18
CA ILE A 54 -1.86 -15.98 3.89
C ILE A 54 -0.71 -15.51 3.00
N ASN A 55 0.01 -16.45 2.39
CA ASN A 55 1.16 -16.13 1.54
C ASN A 55 0.74 -15.30 0.31
N ARG A 56 -0.37 -15.66 -0.33
CA ARG A 56 -0.92 -14.92 -1.46
C ARG A 56 -1.33 -13.51 -1.05
N SER A 57 -2.02 -13.35 0.09
CA SER A 57 -2.40 -12.04 0.62
C SER A 57 -1.17 -11.17 0.89
N ASN A 58 -0.17 -11.72 1.58
CA ASN A 58 1.08 -11.00 1.87
C ASN A 58 1.82 -10.56 0.61
N LEU A 59 1.87 -11.42 -0.41
CA LEU A 59 2.48 -11.08 -1.70
C LEU A 59 1.72 -9.95 -2.42
N LEU A 60 0.39 -10.03 -2.49
CA LEU A 60 -0.44 -9.00 -3.11
C LEU A 60 -0.34 -7.66 -2.39
N ASN A 61 -0.34 -7.69 -1.05
CA ASN A 61 -0.16 -6.51 -0.21
C ASN A 61 1.20 -5.83 -0.45
N ARG A 62 2.29 -6.60 -0.54
CA ARG A 62 3.61 -6.04 -0.88
C ARG A 62 3.66 -5.42 -2.28
N ARG A 63 2.99 -6.04 -3.26
CA ARG A 63 2.89 -5.51 -4.63
C ARG A 63 2.09 -4.20 -4.67
N ALA A 64 0.98 -4.15 -3.95
CA ALA A 64 0.17 -2.93 -3.82
C ALA A 64 0.98 -1.81 -3.14
N ALA A 65 1.75 -2.14 -2.09
CA ALA A 65 2.64 -1.19 -1.44
C ALA A 65 3.67 -0.60 -2.42
N LEU A 66 4.34 -1.45 -3.20
CA LEU A 66 5.34 -1.02 -4.18
C LEU A 66 4.74 -0.15 -5.30
N ALA A 67 3.60 -0.56 -5.87
CA ALA A 67 2.91 0.23 -6.90
C ALA A 67 2.50 1.61 -6.38
N THR A 68 2.03 1.68 -5.13
CA THR A 68 1.61 2.95 -4.53
C THR A 68 2.82 3.85 -4.21
N ALA A 69 3.93 3.26 -3.74
CA ALA A 69 5.18 4.00 -3.54
C ALA A 69 5.73 4.55 -4.87
N ALA A 70 5.70 3.76 -5.94
CA ALA A 70 6.11 4.20 -7.27
C ALA A 70 5.23 5.35 -7.79
N SER A 71 3.91 5.26 -7.60
CA SER A 71 2.99 6.36 -7.92
C SER A 71 3.35 7.65 -7.16
N SER A 72 3.59 7.57 -5.84
CA SER A 72 4.02 8.73 -5.07
C SER A 72 5.35 9.31 -5.54
N ALA A 73 6.33 8.47 -5.91
CA ALA A 73 7.62 8.91 -6.39
C ALA A 73 7.48 9.69 -7.72
N LEU A 74 6.62 9.22 -8.63
CA LEU A 74 6.35 9.92 -9.89
C LEU A 74 5.65 11.26 -9.67
N VAL A 75 4.70 11.35 -8.74
CA VAL A 75 4.06 12.63 -8.38
C VAL A 75 5.09 13.61 -7.80
N ALA A 76 5.96 13.15 -6.90
CA ALA A 76 7.02 13.98 -6.33
C ALA A 76 8.04 14.46 -7.38
N LEU A 77 8.43 13.58 -8.31
CA LEU A 77 9.31 13.96 -9.43
C LEU A 77 8.66 15.00 -10.34
N ARG A 78 7.37 14.83 -10.68
CA ARG A 78 6.62 15.81 -11.48
C ARG A 78 6.58 17.17 -10.79
N PHE A 79 6.34 17.19 -9.48
CA PHE A 79 6.38 18.42 -8.70
C PHE A 79 7.76 19.09 -8.73
N ALA A 80 8.84 18.33 -8.53
CA ALA A 80 10.21 18.84 -8.60
C ALA A 80 10.52 19.44 -9.98
N VAL A 81 10.17 18.76 -11.07
CA VAL A 81 10.33 19.28 -12.43
C VAL A 81 9.56 20.59 -12.62
N GLY A 82 8.31 20.66 -12.14
CA GLY A 82 7.52 21.89 -12.19
C GLY A 82 8.17 23.07 -11.44
N LEU A 83 8.88 22.80 -10.35
CA LEU A 83 9.58 23.82 -9.57
C LEU A 83 10.84 24.35 -10.26
N PHE A 84 11.57 23.51 -11.01
CA PHE A 84 12.81 23.90 -11.71
C PHE A 84 12.61 24.38 -13.15
N ALA A 85 11.47 24.05 -13.77
CA ALA A 85 11.17 24.40 -15.16
C ALA A 85 10.27 25.66 -15.30
N GLY A 86 9.73 26.17 -14.19
CA GLY A 86 9.00 27.45 -14.12
C GLY A 86 9.87 28.55 -13.55
#